data_AF-A0A7K3QR62-F1
#
_entry.id   AF-A0A7K3QR62-F1
#
_cell.length_a   1.000
_cell.length_b   1.000
_cell.length_c   1.000
_cell.angle_alpha   90.00
_cell.angle_beta   90.00
_cell.angle_gamma   90.00
#
_symmetry.space_group_name_H-M   'P 1'
#
loop_
_entity.id
_entity.type
_entity.pdbx_description
1 polymer ?
#
loop_
_entity_poly.entity_id
_entity_poly.type
_entity_poly.pdbx_seq_one_letter_code
_entity_poly.pdbx_strand_id
1 'polypeptide(L)'
;MNRVSLCKHSFPCNPPHGSIFRPGPCDCGITYDEHQAELLRQEEALIVGSSREGQCPDCGQHKQLFRWQAPDQPWDEFGVEKPTKFLCMGCYNTAADAHNALVDSLFEEAAK
;
A
#
# COMPACT_ATOMS: atom_id res chain seq x y z
N MET A 1 -10.99 -11.90 -21.99
CA MET A 1 -12.06 -11.91 -20.97
C MET A 1 -11.41 -12.07 -19.61
N ASN A 2 -11.10 -10.97 -18.91
CA ASN A 2 -10.54 -11.02 -17.57
C ASN A 2 -11.66 -11.43 -16.60
N ARG A 3 -11.73 -12.72 -16.24
CA ARG A 3 -12.50 -13.13 -15.08
C ARG A 3 -11.77 -12.55 -13.87
N VAL A 4 -12.33 -11.51 -13.27
CA VAL A 4 -11.92 -11.06 -11.93
C VAL A 4 -12.08 -12.27 -11.02
N SER A 5 -10.96 -12.89 -10.62
CA SER A 5 -10.97 -14.04 -9.74
C SER A 5 -11.38 -13.56 -8.35
N LEU A 6 -12.63 -13.79 -7.98
CA LEU A 6 -13.16 -13.54 -6.62
C LEU A 6 -12.63 -14.56 -5.60
N CYS A 7 -11.63 -15.37 -5.95
CA CYS A 7 -11.04 -16.35 -5.04
C CYS A 7 -10.35 -15.59 -3.90
N LYS A 8 -10.86 -15.75 -2.67
CA LYS A 8 -10.10 -15.40 -1.47
C LYS A 8 -9.00 -16.45 -1.33
N HIS A 9 -7.83 -16.16 -1.87
CA HIS A 9 -6.72 -17.09 -1.86
C HIS A 9 -6.34 -17.45 -0.42
N SER A 10 -6.29 -18.75 -0.15
CA SER A 10 -5.83 -19.33 1.11
C SER A 10 -4.65 -20.24 0.80
N PHE A 11 -3.53 -20.03 1.49
CA PHE A 11 -2.29 -20.75 1.25
C PHE A 11 -1.94 -21.59 2.49
N PRO A 12 -1.89 -22.92 2.39
CA PRO A 12 -1.59 -23.78 3.53
C PRO A 12 -0.12 -23.64 3.95
N CYS A 13 0.11 -23.42 5.25
CA CYS A 13 1.46 -23.33 5.83
C CYS A 13 1.86 -24.59 6.62
N ASN A 14 1.09 -25.68 6.53
CA ASN A 14 1.30 -26.90 7.30
C ASN A 14 1.91 -28.01 6.44
N PRO A 15 2.93 -28.75 6.93
CA PRO A 15 3.45 -29.95 6.25
C PRO A 15 2.36 -31.03 6.11
N PRO A 16 2.38 -31.86 5.05
CA PRO A 16 3.32 -31.87 3.92
C PRO A 16 3.02 -30.84 2.84
N HIS A 17 1.96 -30.05 2.99
CA HIS A 17 1.41 -29.21 1.94
C HIS A 17 2.05 -27.82 1.84
N GLY A 18 2.78 -27.39 2.86
CA GLY A 18 3.51 -26.12 2.87
C GLY A 18 4.28 -25.89 4.17
N SER A 19 4.83 -24.69 4.30
CA SER A 19 5.50 -24.20 5.51
C SER A 19 5.25 -22.70 5.65
N ILE A 20 5.52 -22.15 6.84
CA ILE A 20 5.39 -20.70 7.08
C ILE A 20 6.27 -19.87 6.13
N PHE A 21 7.43 -20.38 5.71
CA PHE A 21 8.36 -19.68 4.80
C PHE A 21 8.11 -19.96 3.33
N ARG A 22 7.40 -21.07 3.03
CA ARG A 22 7.02 -21.49 1.67
C ARG A 22 5.62 -22.05 1.73
N PRO A 23 4.59 -21.20 1.70
CA PRO A 23 3.21 -21.65 1.69
C PRO A 23 2.96 -22.54 0.46
N GLY A 24 2.11 -23.55 0.63
CA GLY A 24 1.64 -24.36 -0.48
C GLY A 24 0.77 -23.54 -1.45
N PRO A 25 0.49 -24.08 -2.65
CA PRO A 25 -0.43 -23.44 -3.58
C PRO A 25 -1.84 -23.35 -2.98
N CYS A 26 -2.60 -22.34 -3.43
CA CYS A 26 -4.01 -22.25 -3.14
C CYS A 26 -4.78 -23.37 -3.86
N ASP A 27 -5.96 -23.75 -3.36
CA ASP A 27 -6.83 -24.76 -3.98
C ASP A 27 -7.22 -24.45 -5.44
N CYS A 28 -7.15 -23.19 -5.86
CA CYS A 28 -7.35 -22.78 -7.25
C CYS A 28 -6.10 -22.97 -8.14
N GLY A 29 -4.98 -23.44 -7.58
CA GLY A 29 -3.74 -23.78 -8.28
C GLY A 29 -2.68 -22.69 -8.35
N ILE A 30 -2.98 -21.46 -7.94
CA ILE A 30 -1.99 -20.37 -7.90
C ILE A 30 -1.01 -20.55 -6.73
N THR A 31 0.26 -20.25 -6.98
CA THR A 31 1.30 -20.19 -5.95
C THR A 31 1.21 -18.90 -5.14
N TYR A 32 1.84 -18.89 -3.96
CA TYR A 32 1.92 -17.69 -3.14
C TYR A 32 2.65 -16.55 -3.86
N ASP A 33 3.72 -16.85 -4.61
CA ASP A 33 4.50 -15.84 -5.34
C ASP A 33 3.71 -15.20 -6.48
N GLU A 34 2.93 -16.00 -7.23
CA GLU A 34 2.04 -15.48 -8.27
C GLU A 34 0.93 -14.59 -7.70
N HIS A 35 0.41 -14.94 -6.53
CA HIS A 35 -0.55 -14.10 -5.81
C HIS A 35 0.08 -12.78 -5.33
N GLN A 36 1.30 -12.82 -4.78
CA GLN A 36 2.02 -11.59 -4.41
C GLN A 36 2.28 -10.68 -5.62
N ALA A 37 2.69 -11.27 -6.75
CA ALA A 37 2.89 -10.52 -7.99
C ALA A 37 1.58 -9.88 -8.49
N GLU A 38 0.45 -10.58 -8.38
CA GLU A 38 -0.85 -10.02 -8.75
C GLU A 38 -1.29 -8.89 -7.83
N LEU A 39 -1.11 -9.03 -6.51
CA LEU A 39 -1.41 -7.96 -5.56
C LEU A 39 -0.60 -6.69 -5.87
N LEU A 40 0.70 -6.84 -6.16
CA LEU A 40 1.55 -5.71 -6.56
C LEU A 40 1.04 -5.04 -7.85
N ARG A 41 0.66 -5.83 -8.86
CA ARG A 41 0.06 -5.26 -10.10
C ARG A 41 -1.24 -4.52 -9.83
N GLN A 42 -2.09 -5.04 -8.96
CA GLN A 42 -3.36 -4.40 -8.60
C GLN A 42 -3.12 -3.11 -7.82
N GLU A 43 -2.18 -3.11 -6.88
CA GLU A 43 -1.75 -1.92 -6.15
C GLU A 43 -1.22 -0.84 -7.11
N GLU A 44 -0.30 -1.20 -8.01
CA GLU A 44 0.20 -0.29 -9.04
C GLU A 44 -0.93 0.25 -9.93
N ALA A 45 -1.87 -0.60 -10.34
CA ALA A 45 -3.02 -0.19 -11.14
C ALA A 45 -3.94 0.78 -10.40
N LEU A 46 -4.11 0.65 -9.07
CA LEU A 46 -4.87 1.58 -8.25
C LEU A 46 -4.15 2.93 -8.10
N ILE A 47 -2.83 2.90 -7.87
CA ILE A 47 -2.00 4.10 -7.76
C ILE A 47 -2.00 4.89 -9.07
N VAL A 48 -1.76 4.20 -10.19
CA VAL A 48 -1.75 4.84 -11.52
C VAL A 48 -3.17 5.22 -11.96
N GLY A 49 -4.17 4.38 -11.72
CA GLY A 49 -5.55 4.63 -12.11
C GLY A 49 -6.18 5.83 -11.39
N SER A 50 -5.71 6.16 -10.18
CA SER A 50 -6.13 7.35 -9.43
C SER A 50 -5.24 8.58 -9.67
N SER A 51 -4.19 8.45 -10.48
CA SER A 51 -3.26 9.54 -10.77
C SER A 51 -3.84 10.52 -11.80
N ARG A 52 -3.38 11.77 -11.75
CA ARG A 52 -3.81 12.83 -12.67
C ARG A 52 -2.68 13.77 -13.02
N GLU A 53 -2.69 14.33 -14.22
CA GLU A 53 -1.79 15.43 -14.57
C GLU A 53 -2.23 16.73 -13.89
N GLY A 54 -1.28 17.55 -13.48
CA GLY A 54 -1.56 18.87 -12.94
C GLY A 54 -0.34 19.52 -12.30
N GLN A 55 -0.56 20.67 -11.67
CA GLN A 55 0.46 21.37 -10.92
C GLN A 55 0.57 20.82 -9.50
N CYS A 56 1.75 20.36 -9.11
CA CYS A 56 2.02 19.90 -7.76
C CYS A 56 1.92 21.09 -6.78
N PRO A 57 1.13 21.01 -5.69
CA PRO A 57 0.97 22.11 -4.75
C PRO A 57 2.24 22.41 -3.96
N ASP A 58 3.10 21.41 -3.75
CA ASP A 58 4.29 21.54 -2.89
C ASP A 58 5.51 22.11 -3.65
N CYS A 59 5.70 21.71 -4.91
CA CYS A 59 6.86 22.14 -5.70
C CYS A 59 6.50 23.05 -6.89
N GLY A 60 5.21 23.28 -7.14
CA GLY A 60 4.71 24.15 -8.21
C GLY A 60 4.92 23.64 -9.64
N GLN A 61 5.49 22.45 -9.83
CA GLN A 61 5.80 21.89 -11.16
C GLN A 61 4.60 21.15 -11.74
N HIS A 62 4.39 21.27 -13.06
CA HIS A 62 3.42 20.44 -13.80
C HIS A 62 3.97 19.02 -13.98
N LYS A 63 3.33 18.02 -13.38
CA LYS A 63 3.75 16.61 -13.37
C LYS A 63 2.55 15.68 -13.23
N GLN A 64 2.80 14.37 -13.32
CA GLN A 64 1.86 13.36 -12.83
C GLN A 64 1.75 13.46 -11.31
N LEU A 65 0.52 13.56 -10.81
CA LEU A 65 0.19 13.66 -9.40
C LEU A 65 -0.46 12.37 -8.92
N PHE A 66 -0.04 11.91 -7.76
CA PHE A 66 -0.51 10.71 -7.09
C PHE A 66 -1.25 11.09 -5.83
N ARG A 67 -2.31 10.35 -5.52
CA ARG A 67 -3.09 10.54 -4.30
C ARG A 67 -2.24 10.10 -3.10
N TRP A 68 -1.99 11.02 -2.18
CA TRP A 68 -1.31 10.76 -0.91
C TRP A 68 -2.27 11.01 0.26
N GLN A 69 -2.29 10.11 1.22
CA GLN A 69 -3.01 10.23 2.49
C GLN A 69 -2.12 9.59 3.56
N ALA A 70 -2.01 10.23 4.73
CA ALA A 70 -1.21 9.68 5.81
C ALA A 70 -1.78 8.30 6.25
N PRO A 71 -0.94 7.26 6.40
CA PRO A 71 -1.41 5.93 6.83
C PRO A 71 -2.13 5.98 8.17
N ASP A 72 -3.21 5.21 8.31
CA ASP A 72 -3.94 5.05 9.57
C ASP A 72 -3.02 4.51 10.67
N GLN A 73 -3.12 5.12 11.84
CA GLN A 73 -2.38 4.76 13.04
C GLN A 73 -3.34 4.13 14.06
N PRO A 74 -2.88 3.23 14.93
CA PRO A 74 -3.73 2.57 15.93
C PRO A 74 -4.44 3.52 16.89
N TRP A 75 -3.94 4.75 17.06
CA TRP A 75 -4.49 5.78 17.94
C TRP A 75 -5.37 6.81 17.22
N ASP A 76 -5.56 6.69 15.91
CA ASP A 76 -6.47 7.57 15.19
C ASP A 76 -7.93 7.28 15.55
N GLU A 77 -8.76 8.31 15.54
CA GLU A 77 -10.19 8.17 15.78
C GLU A 77 -10.86 7.39 14.64
N PHE A 78 -11.66 6.39 15.01
CA PHE A 78 -12.31 5.54 14.03
C PHE A 78 -13.32 6.31 13.18
N GLY A 79 -13.24 6.17 11.86
CA GLY A 79 -14.17 6.79 10.92
C GLY A 79 -13.86 8.25 10.59
N VAL A 80 -12.77 8.81 11.10
CA VAL A 80 -12.30 10.16 10.71
C VAL A 80 -11.48 10.05 9.43
N GLU A 81 -11.97 10.65 8.35
CA GLU A 81 -11.24 10.67 7.08
C GLU A 81 -10.09 11.68 7.11
N LYS A 82 -8.87 11.20 6.87
CA LYS A 82 -7.67 12.05 6.83
C LYS A 82 -7.60 12.90 5.55
N PRO A 83 -6.99 14.09 5.60
CA PRO A 83 -6.85 14.93 4.43
C PRO A 83 -6.07 14.21 3.32
N THR A 84 -6.65 14.17 2.12
CA THR A 84 -6.02 13.66 0.91
C THR A 84 -5.31 14.80 0.17
N LYS A 85 -4.08 14.56 -0.30
CA LYS A 85 -3.32 15.45 -1.17
C LYS A 85 -3.02 14.78 -2.51
N PHE A 86 -2.76 15.58 -3.54
CA PHE A 86 -2.26 15.09 -4.83
C PHE A 86 -0.86 15.66 -5.06
N LEU A 87 0.14 14.79 -5.04
CA LEU A 87 1.55 15.18 -5.02
C LEU A 87 2.29 14.53 -6.18
N CYS A 88 3.28 15.20 -6.75
CA CYS A 88 4.21 14.51 -7.64
C CYS A 88 5.03 13.48 -6.84
N MET A 89 5.56 12.45 -7.50
CA MET A 89 6.27 11.35 -6.83
C MET A 89 7.39 11.81 -5.88
N GLY A 90 8.13 12.86 -6.23
CA GLY A 90 9.16 13.42 -5.34
C GLY A 90 8.58 13.96 -4.02
N CYS A 91 7.54 14.79 -4.09
CA CYS A 91 6.88 15.34 -2.91
C CYS A 91 6.09 14.27 -2.14
N TYR A 92 5.55 13.27 -2.83
CA TYR A 92 4.93 12.09 -2.23
C TYR A 92 5.92 11.39 -1.30
N ASN A 93 7.12 11.06 -1.80
CA ASN A 93 8.15 10.38 -1.01
C ASN A 93 8.58 11.22 0.19
N THR A 94 8.81 12.53 0.00
CA THR A 94 9.13 13.43 1.11
C THR A 94 8.03 13.47 2.18
N ALA A 95 6.75 13.47 1.77
CA ALA A 95 5.64 13.44 2.71
C ALA A 95 5.57 12.11 3.47
N ALA A 96 5.84 10.98 2.81
CA ALA A 96 5.92 9.67 3.44
C ALA A 96 7.08 9.58 4.45
N ASP A 97 8.27 10.04 4.08
CA ASP A 97 9.44 10.06 4.97
C ASP A 97 9.19 10.95 6.20
N ALA A 98 8.59 12.13 6.00
CA ALA A 98 8.24 13.03 7.09
C ALA A 98 7.19 12.43 8.04
N HIS A 99 6.21 11.70 7.50
CA HIS A 99 5.22 10.98 8.31
C HIS A 99 5.88 9.88 9.15
N ASN A 100 6.73 9.07 8.53
CA ASN A 100 7.45 7.99 9.23
C ASN A 100 8.32 8.55 10.34
N ALA A 101 9.08 9.62 10.08
CA ALA A 101 9.90 10.29 11.09
C ALA A 101 9.07 10.84 12.26
N LEU A 102 7.88 11.37 11.98
CA LEU A 102 6.95 11.84 13.02
C LEU A 102 6.45 10.68 13.88
N VAL A 103 6.06 9.57 13.27
CA VAL A 103 5.64 8.36 13.99
C VAL A 103 6.78 7.82 14.86
N ASP A 104 7.99 7.71 14.33
CA ASP A 104 9.16 7.22 15.07
C ASP A 104 9.46 8.11 16.29
N SER A 105 9.40 9.45 16.13
CA SER A 105 9.63 10.38 17.23
C SER A 105 8.63 10.21 18.39
N LEU A 106 7.37 9.91 18.10
CA LEU A 106 6.35 9.65 19.13
C LEU A 106 6.67 8.39 19.93
N PHE A 107 7.19 7.34 19.29
CA PHE A 107 7.62 6.13 19.98
C PHE A 107 8.86 6.36 20.84
N GLU A 108 9.82 7.16 20.36
CA GLU A 108 11.01 7.52 21.14
C GLU A 108 10.69 8.36 22.38
N GLU A 109 9.74 9.30 22.27
CA GLU A 109 9.27 10.09 23.41
C GLU A 109 8.52 9.23 24.44
N ALA A 110 7.67 8.30 23.99
CA ALA A 110 6.94 7.39 24.87
C ALA A 110 7.85 6.36 25.58
N ALA A 111 9.08 6.14 25.09
CA ALA A 111 10.06 5.24 25.68
C ALA A 111 10.93 5.90 26.76
N LYS A 112 10.81 7.22 26.99
CA LYS A 112 11.51 7.98 28.05
C LYS A 112 10.65 8.09 29.31
#